data_AF-A0A524E129-F1
#
_entry.id   AF-A0A524E129-F1
#
_cell.length_a   1.000
_cell.length_b   1.000
_cell.length_c   1.000
_cell.angle_alpha   90.00
_cell.angle_beta   90.00
_cell.angle_gamma   90.00
#
_symmetry.space_group_name_H-M   'P 1'
#
loop_
_entity.id
_entity.type
_entity.pdbx_description
1 polymer ?
#
loop_
_entity_poly.entity_id
_entity_poly.type
_entity_poly.pdbx_seq_one_letter_code
_entity_poly.pdbx_strand_id
1 'polypeptide(L)'
;MMETKEKLARNLGRTLLAWSLPSIVFGVILSFVSDPFIQGIGLQAILWGVIDAVIALAGFYRKQDQSAEKMAKILLINVFLDIGYQVVGLLLVTFLWQNLYILGNGAGVIIQGAFLFCLDLYYYLKFKRLGETRQANQPD
;
A
#
# COMPACT_ATOMS: atom_id res chain seq x y z
N MET A 1 -13.94 11.13 -19.46
CA MET A 1 -13.16 11.54 -18.26
C MET A 1 -13.61 10.86 -16.96
N MET A 2 -14.91 10.80 -16.65
CA MET A 2 -15.39 10.03 -15.48
C MET A 2 -15.01 8.54 -15.59
N GLU A 3 -15.22 7.92 -16.74
CA GLU A 3 -14.84 6.52 -17.00
C GLU A 3 -13.34 6.22 -16.73
N THR A 4 -12.44 7.13 -17.11
CA THR A 4 -10.99 6.98 -16.90
C THR A 4 -10.62 6.98 -15.41
N LYS A 5 -11.23 7.86 -14.63
CA LYS A 5 -11.04 7.96 -13.19
C LYS A 5 -11.56 6.71 -12.48
N GLU A 6 -12.75 6.25 -12.83
CA GLU A 6 -13.33 5.04 -12.24
C GLU A 6 -12.48 3.81 -12.53
N LYS A 7 -12.02 3.67 -13.78
CA LYS A 7 -11.10 2.61 -14.19
C LYS A 7 -9.81 2.65 -13.38
N LEU A 8 -9.26 3.84 -13.13
CA LEU A 8 -8.02 3.99 -12.37
C LEU A 8 -8.19 3.57 -10.91
N ALA A 9 -9.27 3.98 -10.25
CA ALA A 9 -9.55 3.58 -8.87
C ALA A 9 -9.94 2.10 -8.75
N ARG A 10 -10.65 1.52 -9.73
CA ARG A 10 -10.90 0.07 -9.78
C ARG A 10 -9.61 -0.71 -9.99
N ASN A 11 -8.68 -0.21 -10.81
CA ASN A 11 -7.39 -0.84 -11.01
C ASN A 11 -6.55 -0.81 -9.74
N LEU A 12 -6.53 0.31 -9.00
CA LEU A 12 -5.86 0.39 -7.69
C LEU A 12 -6.37 -0.70 -6.73
N GLY A 13 -7.70 -0.80 -6.55
CA GLY A 13 -8.30 -1.83 -5.69
C GLY A 13 -8.00 -3.25 -6.16
N ARG A 14 -7.99 -3.50 -7.48
CA ARG A 14 -7.61 -4.82 -8.04
C ARG A 14 -6.14 -5.14 -7.79
N THR A 15 -5.24 -4.19 -7.94
CA THR A 15 -3.82 -4.38 -7.67
C THR A 15 -3.58 -4.69 -6.19
N LEU A 16 -4.25 -3.97 -5.28
CA LEU A 16 -4.20 -4.24 -3.84
C LEU A 16 -4.71 -5.65 -3.51
N LEU A 17 -5.84 -6.08 -4.07
CA LEU A 17 -6.35 -7.45 -3.83
C LEU A 17 -5.44 -8.55 -4.41
N ALA A 18 -4.90 -8.30 -5.60
CA ALA A 18 -3.96 -9.22 -6.23
C ALA A 18 -2.67 -9.34 -5.43
N TRP A 19 -2.27 -8.29 -4.70
CA TRP A 19 -1.13 -8.30 -3.79
C TRP A 19 -1.46 -8.92 -2.43
N SER A 20 -2.66 -8.67 -1.90
CA SER A 20 -3.07 -9.17 -0.58
C SER A 20 -3.14 -10.69 -0.53
N LEU A 21 -3.67 -11.33 -1.57
CA LEU A 21 -3.90 -12.78 -1.58
C LEU A 21 -2.57 -13.56 -1.48
N PRO A 22 -1.57 -13.34 -2.35
CA PRO A 22 -0.25 -13.95 -2.18
C PRO A 22 0.40 -13.56 -0.85
N SER A 23 0.32 -12.30 -0.42
CA SER A 23 0.97 -11.84 0.82
C SER A 23 0.45 -12.58 2.05
N ILE A 24 -0.87 -12.76 2.16
CA ILE A 24 -1.48 -13.54 3.24
C ILE A 24 -1.06 -15.01 3.13
N VAL A 25 -1.17 -15.62 1.95
CA VAL A 25 -0.84 -17.04 1.75
C VAL A 25 0.63 -17.31 2.09
N PHE A 26 1.55 -16.52 1.55
CA PHE A 26 2.97 -16.64 1.87
C PHE A 26 3.23 -16.36 3.34
N GLY A 27 2.63 -15.31 3.92
CA GLY A 27 2.82 -14.99 5.33
C GLY A 27 2.35 -16.11 6.27
N VAL A 28 1.23 -16.77 5.95
CA VAL A 28 0.75 -17.95 6.67
C VAL A 28 1.73 -19.11 6.53
N ILE A 29 2.23 -19.39 5.32
CA ILE A 29 3.25 -20.44 5.10
C ILE A 29 4.52 -20.15 5.92
N LEU A 30 5.00 -18.90 5.89
CA LEU A 30 6.20 -18.48 6.61
C LEU A 30 6.04 -18.58 8.14
N SER A 31 4.80 -18.48 8.65
CA SER A 31 4.52 -18.62 10.08
C SER A 31 4.77 -20.04 10.62
N PHE A 32 4.79 -21.06 9.76
CA PHE A 32 5.11 -22.44 10.13
C PHE A 32 6.61 -22.76 10.08
N VAL A 33 7.44 -21.82 9.64
CA VAL A 33 8.90 -21.98 9.65
C VAL A 33 9.42 -21.75 11.07
N SER A 34 10.35 -22.58 11.56
CA SER A 34 10.88 -22.48 12.93
C SER A 34 11.81 -21.28 13.19
N ASP A 35 12.13 -20.50 12.15
CA ASP A 35 13.02 -19.36 12.22
C ASP A 35 12.24 -18.09 12.66
N PRO A 36 12.60 -17.46 13.80
CA PRO A 36 11.88 -16.28 14.30
C PRO A 36 11.93 -15.07 13.37
N PHE A 37 13.02 -14.88 12.62
CA PHE A 37 13.13 -13.80 11.65
C PHE A 37 12.15 -14.00 10.50
N ILE A 38 12.06 -15.22 9.97
CA ILE A 38 11.11 -15.57 8.91
C ILE A 38 9.66 -15.41 9.40
N GLN A 39 9.36 -15.81 10.63
CA GLN A 39 8.03 -15.61 11.24
C GLN A 39 7.67 -14.12 11.36
N GLY A 40 8.63 -13.26 11.70
CA GLY A 40 8.43 -11.82 11.77
C GLY A 40 8.08 -11.20 10.40
N ILE A 41 8.77 -11.63 9.33
CA ILE A 41 8.43 -11.24 7.95
C ILE A 41 7.03 -11.75 7.58
N GLY A 42 6.75 -13.00 7.92
CA GLY A 42 5.46 -13.64 7.64
C GLY A 42 4.29 -12.91 8.29
N LEU A 43 4.44 -12.51 9.56
CA LEU A 43 3.43 -11.72 10.26
C LEU A 43 3.14 -10.41 9.53
N GLN A 44 4.16 -9.67 9.12
CA GLN A 44 3.97 -8.41 8.39
C GLN A 44 3.30 -8.61 7.04
N ALA A 45 3.62 -9.70 6.31
CA ALA A 45 2.94 -10.04 5.07
C ALA A 45 1.45 -10.36 5.28
N ILE A 46 1.09 -11.05 6.38
CA ILE A 46 -0.31 -11.27 6.75
C ILE A 46 -1.00 -9.95 7.10
N LEU A 47 -0.41 -9.16 8.01
CA LEU A 47 -1.03 -7.93 8.50
C LEU A 47 -1.30 -6.93 7.37
N TRP A 48 -0.29 -6.63 6.55
CA TRP A 48 -0.45 -5.73 5.41
C TRP A 48 -1.36 -6.31 4.34
N GLY A 49 -1.26 -7.62 4.05
CA GLY A 49 -2.18 -8.25 3.11
C GLY A 49 -3.64 -8.15 3.57
N VAL A 50 -3.94 -8.33 4.85
CA VAL A 50 -5.30 -8.16 5.39
C VAL A 50 -5.74 -6.70 5.28
N ILE A 51 -4.89 -5.73 5.63
CA ILE A 51 -5.19 -4.30 5.52
C ILE A 51 -5.51 -3.94 4.06
N ASP A 52 -4.68 -4.37 3.10
CA ASP A 52 -4.86 -4.11 1.68
C ASP A 52 -6.15 -4.72 1.14
N ALA A 53 -6.47 -5.94 1.54
CA ALA A 53 -7.72 -6.60 1.16
C ALA A 53 -8.93 -5.81 1.65
N VAL A 54 -8.90 -5.33 2.90
CA VAL A 54 -9.98 -4.51 3.48
C VAL A 54 -10.11 -3.18 2.74
N ILE A 55 -9.00 -2.48 2.47
CA ILE A 55 -8.98 -1.21 1.73
C ILE A 55 -9.55 -1.40 0.33
N ALA A 56 -9.14 -2.45 -0.37
CA ALA A 56 -9.58 -2.72 -1.72
C ALA A 56 -11.08 -3.06 -1.79
N LEU A 57 -11.57 -3.90 -0.87
CA LEU A 57 -12.99 -4.22 -0.76
C LEU A 57 -13.80 -2.96 -0.44
N ALA A 58 -13.38 -2.17 0.56
CA ALA A 58 -14.01 -0.90 0.89
C ALA A 58 -14.04 0.06 -0.32
N GLY A 59 -12.97 0.08 -1.12
CA GLY A 59 -12.86 0.85 -2.35
C GLY A 59 -13.88 0.45 -3.42
N PHE A 60 -14.29 -0.81 -3.49
CA PHE A 60 -15.35 -1.26 -4.41
C PHE A 60 -16.76 -0.87 -3.95
N TYR A 61 -17.02 -0.87 -2.63
CA TYR A 61 -18.34 -0.52 -2.10
C TYR A 61 -18.57 0.99 -1.99
N ARG A 62 -17.52 1.81 -2.01
CA ARG A 62 -17.61 3.25 -1.86
C ARG A 62 -18.05 3.92 -3.17
N LYS A 63 -19.17 4.66 -3.15
CA LYS A 63 -19.62 5.47 -4.29
C LYS A 63 -18.52 6.47 -4.67
N GLN A 64 -18.13 6.47 -5.95
CA GLN A 64 -16.90 7.09 -6.45
C GLN A 64 -17.01 8.61 -6.69
N ASP A 65 -17.64 9.31 -5.75
CA ASP A 65 -17.96 10.74 -5.85
C ASP A 65 -16.78 11.67 -5.50
N GLN A 66 -15.63 11.10 -5.11
CA GLN A 66 -14.44 11.89 -4.78
C GLN A 66 -13.76 12.42 -6.03
N SER A 67 -13.51 13.72 -6.17
CA SER A 67 -12.78 14.26 -7.34
C SER A 67 -11.38 13.65 -7.50
N ALA A 68 -10.85 13.67 -8.72
CA ALA A 68 -9.49 13.16 -9.01
C ALA A 68 -8.42 13.85 -8.15
N GLU A 69 -8.60 15.15 -7.88
CA GLU A 69 -7.73 15.95 -6.99
C GLU A 69 -7.79 15.47 -5.54
N LYS A 70 -8.99 15.17 -5.01
CA LYS A 70 -9.12 14.61 -3.67
C LYS A 70 -8.43 13.26 -3.57
N MET A 71 -8.55 12.41 -4.60
CA MET A 71 -7.87 11.11 -4.64
C MET A 71 -6.35 11.28 -4.70
N ALA A 72 -5.83 12.22 -5.50
CA ALA A 72 -4.41 12.53 -5.53
C ALA A 72 -3.89 12.99 -4.16
N LYS A 73 -4.63 13.84 -3.45
CA LYS A 73 -4.25 14.27 -2.09
C LYS A 73 -4.20 13.11 -1.09
N ILE A 74 -5.16 12.19 -1.14
CA ILE A 74 -5.18 11.00 -0.28
C ILE A 74 -3.96 10.12 -0.55
N LEU A 75 -3.68 9.84 -1.83
CA LEU A 75 -2.52 9.02 -2.22
C LEU A 75 -1.21 9.69 -1.84
N LEU A 76 -1.11 11.02 -1.93
CA LEU A 76 0.08 11.75 -1.48
C LEU A 76 0.30 11.59 0.03
N ILE A 77 -0.76 11.64 0.83
CA ILE A 77 -0.68 11.41 2.28
C ILE A 77 -0.18 9.99 2.55
N ASN A 78 -0.71 8.98 1.84
CA ASN A 78 -0.22 7.61 1.97
C ASN A 78 1.25 7.47 1.58
N VAL A 79 1.70 8.10 0.49
CA VAL A 79 3.12 8.09 0.10
C VAL A 79 4.02 8.58 1.24
N PHE A 80 3.62 9.63 1.95
CA PHE A 80 4.36 10.09 3.14
C PHE A 80 4.25 9.11 4.32
N LEU A 81 3.09 8.49 4.49
CA LEU A 81 2.88 7.49 5.53
C LEU A 81 3.75 6.25 5.27
N ASP A 82 3.88 5.82 4.02
CA ASP A 82 4.76 4.72 3.60
C ASP A 82 6.22 5.02 3.90
N ILE A 83 6.68 6.25 3.63
CA ILE A 83 8.02 6.69 4.06
C ILE A 83 8.15 6.57 5.58
N GLY A 84 7.13 6.99 6.34
CA GLY A 84 7.10 6.83 7.79
C GLY A 84 7.22 5.36 8.23
N TYR A 85 6.47 4.46 7.59
CA TYR A 85 6.56 3.02 7.85
C TYR A 85 7.94 2.45 7.50
N GLN A 86 8.54 2.87 6.38
CA GLN A 86 9.91 2.48 6.01
C GLN A 86 10.92 2.91 7.06
N VAL A 87 10.79 4.13 7.58
CA VAL A 87 11.65 4.64 8.66
C VAL A 87 11.47 3.79 9.91
N VAL A 88 10.24 3.47 10.31
CA VAL A 88 9.99 2.57 11.45
C VAL A 88 10.64 1.20 11.22
N GLY A 89 10.45 0.60 10.05
CA GLY A 89 11.09 -0.68 9.70
C GLY A 89 12.62 -0.61 9.79
N LEU A 90 13.21 0.47 9.28
CA LEU A 90 14.65 0.72 9.36
C LEU A 90 15.12 0.86 10.81
N LEU A 91 14.40 1.62 11.64
CA LEU A 91 14.71 1.76 13.06
C LEU A 91 14.65 0.41 13.80
N LEU A 92 13.68 -0.44 13.49
CA LEU A 92 13.60 -1.80 14.06
C LEU A 92 14.82 -2.63 13.65
N VAL A 93 15.21 -2.58 12.38
CA VAL A 93 16.37 -3.31 11.85
C VAL A 93 17.69 -2.79 12.42
N THR A 94 17.83 -1.49 12.66
CA THR A 94 19.10 -0.90 13.13
C THR A 94 19.27 -0.96 14.64
N PHE A 95 18.22 -0.69 15.41
CA PHE A 95 18.31 -0.55 16.87
C PHE A 95 17.91 -1.81 17.62
N LEU A 96 17.07 -2.67 17.04
CA LEU A 96 16.54 -3.87 17.70
C LEU A 96 16.98 -5.19 17.02
N TRP A 97 18.11 -5.15 16.30
CA TRP A 97 18.64 -6.27 15.51
C TRP A 97 18.94 -7.55 16.32
N GLN A 98 19.17 -7.42 17.63
CA GLN A 98 19.46 -8.55 18.51
C GLN A 98 18.27 -9.50 18.69
N ASN A 99 17.04 -9.02 18.48
CA ASN A 99 15.85 -9.85 18.49
C ASN A 99 15.48 -10.20 17.06
N LEU A 100 15.77 -11.44 16.64
CA LEU A 100 15.52 -11.93 15.28
C LEU A 100 14.06 -11.75 14.84
N TYR A 101 13.09 -11.93 15.74
CA TYR A 101 11.69 -11.72 15.42
C TYR A 101 11.37 -10.25 15.14
N ILE A 102 11.90 -9.32 15.94
CA ILE A 102 11.73 -7.87 15.72
C ILE A 102 12.45 -7.45 14.44
N LEU A 103 13.65 -7.97 14.19
CA LEU A 103 14.40 -7.75 12.95
C LEU A 103 13.58 -8.22 11.73
N GLY A 104 12.93 -9.38 11.82
CA GLY A 104 12.03 -9.91 10.80
C GLY A 104 10.81 -9.02 10.56
N ASN A 105 10.21 -8.48 11.63
CA ASN A 105 9.14 -7.50 11.51
C ASN A 105 9.63 -6.22 10.82
N GLY A 106 10.81 -5.70 11.19
CA GLY A 106 11.40 -4.54 10.53
C GLY A 106 11.63 -4.76 9.04
N ALA A 107 12.20 -5.91 8.66
CA ALA A 107 12.36 -6.30 7.26
C ALA A 107 11.02 -6.45 6.54
N GLY A 108 10.01 -7.06 7.18
CA GLY A 108 8.67 -7.20 6.64
C GLY A 108 7.99 -5.86 6.37
N VAL A 109 8.09 -4.89 7.29
CA VAL A 109 7.59 -3.52 7.11
C VAL A 109 8.29 -2.84 5.93
N ILE A 110 9.61 -2.99 5.81
CA ILE A 110 10.38 -2.42 4.70
C ILE A 110 9.89 -3.01 3.36
N ILE A 111 9.79 -4.34 3.25
CA ILE A 111 9.36 -5.01 2.02
C ILE A 111 7.94 -4.59 1.61
N GLN A 112 6.98 -4.67 2.54
CA GLN A 112 5.58 -4.34 2.26
C GLN A 112 5.41 -2.85 1.96
N GLY A 113 5.99 -1.97 2.79
CA GLY A 113 5.88 -0.54 2.58
C GLY A 113 6.60 -0.04 1.31
N ALA A 114 7.63 -0.74 0.82
CA ALA A 114 8.29 -0.37 -0.45
C ALA A 114 7.36 -0.61 -1.64
N PHE A 115 6.62 -1.73 -1.62
CA PHE A 115 5.59 -2.00 -2.61
C PHE A 115 4.47 -0.95 -2.56
N LEU A 116 3.92 -0.68 -1.36
CA LEU A 116 2.85 0.31 -1.18
C LEU A 116 3.26 1.71 -1.62
N PHE A 117 4.47 2.14 -1.24
CA PHE A 117 5.04 3.41 -1.67
C PHE A 117 5.06 3.53 -3.20
N CYS A 118 5.55 2.51 -3.90
CA CYS A 118 5.61 2.52 -5.35
C CYS A 118 4.22 2.55 -5.99
N LEU A 119 3.28 1.79 -5.42
CA LEU A 119 1.90 1.73 -5.87
C LEU A 119 1.21 3.09 -5.70
N ASP A 120 1.27 3.67 -4.51
CA ASP A 120 0.60 4.91 -4.17
C ASP A 120 1.21 6.10 -4.91
N LEU A 121 2.54 6.13 -5.08
CA LEU A 121 3.21 7.13 -5.91
C LEU A 121 2.78 7.02 -7.37
N TYR A 122 2.72 5.80 -7.92
CA TYR A 122 2.28 5.57 -9.30
C TYR A 122 0.86 6.07 -9.53
N TYR A 123 -0.08 5.73 -8.64
CA TYR A 123 -1.47 6.16 -8.76
C TYR A 123 -1.63 7.66 -8.48
N TYR A 124 -0.89 8.23 -7.53
CA TYR A 124 -0.85 9.67 -7.27
C TYR A 124 -0.54 10.46 -8.54
N LEU A 125 0.55 10.11 -9.22
CA LEU A 125 0.98 10.79 -10.44
C LEU A 125 -0.10 10.72 -11.54
N LYS A 126 -0.79 9.59 -11.66
CA LYS A 126 -1.89 9.43 -12.62
C LYS A 126 -3.12 10.27 -12.27
N PHE A 127 -3.54 10.29 -11.00
CA PHE A 127 -4.68 11.10 -10.57
C PHE A 127 -4.39 12.59 -10.63
N LYS A 128 -3.15 13.02 -10.31
CA LYS A 128 -2.70 14.41 -10.44
C LYS A 128 -2.81 14.90 -11.89
N ARG A 129 -2.25 14.15 -12.84
CA ARG A 129 -2.29 14.48 -14.27
C ARG A 129 -3.72 14.58 -14.81
N LEU A 130 -4.61 13.69 -14.33
CA LEU A 130 -6.02 13.71 -14.71
C LEU A 130 -6.74 14.96 -14.17
N GLY A 131 -6.36 15.46 -12.99
CA GLY A 131 -6.83 16.72 -12.43
C GLY A 131 -6.37 17.94 -13.26
N GLU A 132 -5.08 18.01 -13.59
CA GLU A 132 -4.49 19.10 -14.38
C GLU A 132 -5.15 19.20 -15.79
N THR A 133 -5.41 18.06 -16.43
CA THR A 133 -6.06 18.00 -17.74
C THR A 133 -7.51 18.49 -17.71
N ARG A 134 -8.19 18.36 -16.56
CA ARG A 134 -9.56 18.84 -16.39
C ARG A 134 -9.60 20.36 -16.28
N GLN A 135 -8.69 20.95 -15.49
CA GLN A 135 -8.59 22.40 -15.31
C GLN A 135 -8.21 23.10 -16.63
N ALA A 136 -7.30 22.51 -17.42
CA ALA A 136 -6.92 23.07 -18.72
C ALA A 136 -8.06 23.08 -19.77
N ASN A 137 -9.04 22.17 -19.67
CA ASN A 137 -10.16 22.04 -20.62
C ASN A 137 -11.44 22.77 -20.15
N GLN A 138 -11.44 23.37 -18.96
CA GLN A 138 -12.47 24.28 -18.48
C GLN A 138 -11.75 25.55 -17.98
N PRO A 139 -11.21 26.39 -18.88
CA PRO A 139 -10.75 27.71 -18.49
C PRO A 139 -11.99 28.51 -18.03
N ASP A 140 -11.87 29.13 -16.86
CA ASP A 140 -12.90 30.00 -16.27
C ASP A 140 -13.37 31.10 -17.25
#